data_AF-K9RZW3-F1
#
_entry.id   AF-K9RZW3-F1
#
_cell.length_a   1.000
_cell.length_b   1.000
_cell.length_c   1.000
_cell.angle_alpha   90.00
_cell.angle_beta   90.00
_cell.angle_gamma   90.00
#
_symmetry.space_group_name_H-M   'P 1'
#
loop_
_entity.id
_entity.type
_entity.pdbx_description
1 polymer ?
#
loop_
_entity_poly.entity_id
_entity_poly.type
_entity_poly.pdbx_seq_one_letter_code
_entity_poly.pdbx_strand_id
1 'polypeptide(L)'
;MTVSVTTPLTEQETRRLVSSNINAGFDFLEFLLDHPEEIEKIPDGSTVIIPTGDAWVDEQNKVLAEQAQANGETVYRVPALHLANFPR
;
A
#
# COMPACT_ATOMS: atom_id res chain seq x y z
N MET A 1 15.26 -4.92 -23.28
CA MET A 1 15.04 -6.15 -22.50
C MET A 1 13.57 -6.18 -22.10
N THR A 2 12.80 -7.12 -22.63
CA THR A 2 11.40 -7.34 -22.25
C THR A 2 11.37 -8.26 -21.04
N VAL A 3 11.12 -7.72 -19.85
CA VAL A 3 10.77 -8.54 -18.69
C VAL A 3 9.24 -8.60 -18.68
N SER A 4 8.70 -9.70 -19.17
CA SER A 4 7.28 -10.02 -19.03
C SER A 4 7.13 -11.52 -18.93
N VAL A 5 7.21 -12.03 -17.70
CA VAL A 5 6.33 -13.08 -17.20
C VAL A 5 6.25 -12.88 -15.67
N THR A 6 5.27 -12.10 -15.19
CA THR A 6 4.79 -12.31 -13.82
C THR A 6 4.00 -13.59 -13.85
N THR A 7 4.53 -14.66 -13.25
CA THR A 7 3.77 -15.87 -13.00
C THR A 7 2.43 -15.47 -12.37
N PRO A 8 1.29 -15.96 -12.89
CA PRO A 8 0.00 -15.68 -12.28
C PRO A 8 0.05 -16.06 -10.80
N LEU A 9 -0.40 -15.16 -9.93
CA LEU A 9 -0.48 -15.43 -8.49
C LEU A 9 -1.39 -16.64 -8.26
N THR A 10 -1.02 -17.47 -7.30
CA THR A 10 -1.92 -18.52 -6.81
C THR A 10 -3.13 -17.89 -6.12
N GLU A 11 -4.21 -18.66 -5.93
CA GLU A 11 -5.37 -18.18 -5.17
C GLU A 11 -4.99 -17.81 -3.73
N GLN A 12 -4.05 -18.54 -3.12
CA GLN A 12 -3.60 -18.26 -1.76
C GLN A 12 -2.82 -16.95 -1.68
N GLU A 13 -1.89 -16.71 -2.61
CA GLU A 13 -1.15 -15.45 -2.70
C GLU A 13 -2.09 -14.28 -3.01
N THR A 14 -3.07 -14.49 -3.88
CA THR A 14 -4.09 -13.48 -4.19
C THR A 14 -4.88 -13.11 -2.94
N ARG A 15 -5.39 -14.11 -2.19
CA ARG A 15 -6.13 -13.87 -0.94
C ARG A 15 -5.26 -13.16 0.10
N ARG A 16 -3.98 -13.54 0.22
CA ARG A 16 -3.02 -12.89 1.13
C ARG A 16 -2.82 -11.43 0.75
N LEU A 17 -2.54 -11.15 -0.52
CA LEU A 17 -2.31 -9.79 -1.03
C LEU A 17 -3.55 -8.90 -0.82
N VAL A 18 -4.73 -9.42 -1.16
CA VAL A 18 -6.00 -8.71 -0.97
C VAL A 18 -6.27 -8.45 0.52
N SER A 19 -6.18 -9.47 1.36
CA SER A 19 -6.49 -9.33 2.79
C SER A 19 -5.53 -8.34 3.48
N SER A 20 -4.23 -8.44 3.23
CA SER A 20 -3.25 -7.57 3.89
C SER A 20 -3.41 -6.12 3.45
N ASN A 21 -3.65 -5.87 2.17
CA ASN A 21 -3.88 -4.51 1.66
C ASN A 21 -5.21 -3.91 2.11
N ILE A 22 -6.29 -4.70 2.17
CA ILE A 22 -7.58 -4.22 2.69
C ILE A 22 -7.46 -3.85 4.16
N ASN A 23 -6.82 -4.69 4.98
CA ASN A 23 -6.64 -4.41 6.40
C ASN A 23 -5.81 -3.13 6.60
N ALA A 24 -4.67 -3.00 5.91
CA ALA A 24 -3.85 -1.79 5.98
C ALA A 24 -4.61 -0.54 5.49
N GLY A 25 -5.45 -0.70 4.47
CA GLY A 25 -6.33 0.34 3.98
C GLY A 25 -7.33 0.82 5.03
N PHE A 26 -7.99 -0.10 5.74
CA PHE A 26 -8.90 0.25 6.82
C PHE A 26 -8.17 0.92 8.00
N ASP A 27 -7.05 0.37 8.43
CA ASP A 27 -6.23 0.96 9.51
C ASP A 27 -5.83 2.40 9.15
N PHE A 28 -5.46 2.66 7.89
CA PHE A 28 -5.11 4.00 7.44
C PHE A 28 -6.34 4.92 7.33
N LEU A 29 -7.48 4.42 6.89
CA LEU A 29 -8.72 5.21 6.86
C LEU A 29 -9.15 5.61 8.28
N GLU A 30 -9.07 4.71 9.26
CA GLU A 30 -9.32 5.02 10.67
C GLU A 30 -8.37 6.09 11.18
N PHE A 31 -7.07 5.96 10.88
CA PHE A 31 -6.09 7.01 11.19
C PHE A 31 -6.46 8.36 10.57
N LEU A 32 -6.90 8.41 9.31
CA LEU A 32 -7.28 9.67 8.65
C LEU A 32 -8.57 10.28 9.24
N LEU A 33 -9.46 9.47 9.80
CA LEU A 33 -10.65 9.98 10.50
C LEU A 33 -10.26 10.71 11.80
N ASP A 34 -9.24 10.20 12.50
CA ASP A 34 -8.70 10.82 13.72
C ASP A 34 -7.71 11.96 13.43
N HIS A 35 -7.09 11.97 12.24
CA HIS A 35 -6.07 12.92 11.79
C HIS A 35 -6.37 13.48 10.39
N PRO A 36 -7.48 14.22 10.21
CA PRO A 36 -7.92 14.68 8.89
C PRO A 36 -6.90 15.59 8.18
N GLU A 37 -6.04 16.30 8.91
CA GLU A 37 -4.95 17.12 8.36
C GLU A 37 -3.92 16.32 7.57
N GLU A 38 -3.82 15.01 7.80
CA GLU A 38 -2.89 14.14 7.09
C GLU A 38 -3.32 13.90 5.64
N ILE A 39 -4.62 14.06 5.33
CA ILE A 39 -5.14 13.96 3.96
C ILE A 39 -4.50 15.02 3.06
N GLU A 40 -4.28 16.24 3.58
CA GLU A 40 -3.69 17.35 2.81
C GLU A 40 -2.24 17.08 2.38
N LYS A 41 -1.58 16.10 3.03
CA LYS A 41 -0.21 15.71 2.69
C LYS A 41 -0.15 14.71 1.54
N ILE A 42 -1.29 14.14 1.14
CA ILE A 42 -1.40 13.19 0.04
C ILE A 42 -1.65 14.00 -1.24
N PRO A 43 -0.72 14.01 -2.21
CA PRO A 43 -0.96 14.73 -3.46
C PRO A 43 -2.13 14.12 -4.23
N ASP A 44 -2.95 14.98 -4.84
CA ASP A 44 -4.09 14.55 -5.65
C ASP A 44 -3.66 13.57 -6.75
N GLY A 45 -4.44 12.50 -6.91
CA GLY A 45 -4.18 11.46 -7.91
C GLY A 45 -3.00 10.55 -7.60
N SER A 46 -2.45 10.58 -6.37
CA SER A 46 -1.37 9.68 -5.98
C SER A 46 -1.83 8.24 -5.85
N THR A 47 -0.98 7.31 -6.28
CA THR A 47 -1.00 5.93 -5.83
C THR A 47 -0.47 5.87 -4.39
N VAL A 48 -1.33 5.49 -3.45
CA VAL A 48 -1.00 5.41 -2.02
C VAL A 48 -0.51 4.01 -1.67
N ILE A 49 0.68 3.92 -1.09
CA ILE A 49 1.30 2.67 -0.66
C ILE A 49 1.36 2.64 0.86
N ILE A 50 0.59 1.72 1.44
CA ILE A 50 0.44 1.55 2.88
C ILE A 50 1.24 0.32 3.33
N PRO A 51 2.13 0.44 4.33
CA PRO A 51 2.80 -0.72 4.92
C PRO A 51 1.79 -1.69 5.53
N THR A 52 1.83 -2.95 5.11
CA THR A 52 0.89 -3.99 5.59
C THR A 52 1.41 -4.77 6.80
N GLY A 53 2.72 -4.69 7.06
CA GLY A 53 3.40 -5.52 8.06
C GLY A 53 3.67 -6.95 7.58
N ASP A 54 3.22 -7.30 6.38
CA ASP A 54 3.56 -8.54 5.69
C ASP A 54 4.66 -8.27 4.66
N ALA A 55 5.88 -8.70 4.97
CA ALA A 55 7.06 -8.42 4.14
C ALA A 55 6.93 -8.88 2.68
N TRP A 56 6.21 -9.98 2.42
CA TRP A 56 6.03 -10.44 1.04
C TRP A 56 5.05 -9.54 0.28
N VAL A 57 3.95 -9.14 0.93
CA VAL A 57 2.97 -8.21 0.34
C VAL A 57 3.60 -6.84 0.14
N ASP A 58 4.39 -6.37 1.10
CA ASP A 58 5.08 -5.08 1.03
C ASP A 58 6.08 -5.04 -0.14
N GLU A 59 6.76 -6.15 -0.45
CA GLU A 59 7.60 -6.23 -1.65
C GLU A 59 6.77 -6.20 -2.94
N GLN A 60 5.61 -6.87 -2.99
CA GLN A 60 4.72 -6.77 -4.16
C GLN A 60 4.22 -5.34 -4.36
N ASN A 61 3.80 -4.67 -3.28
CA ASN A 61 3.36 -3.28 -3.31
C ASN A 61 4.48 -2.33 -3.74
N LYS A 62 5.71 -2.60 -3.33
CA LYS A 62 6.88 -1.84 -3.75
C LYS A 62 7.13 -1.97 -5.25
N VAL A 63 7.01 -3.17 -5.82
CA VAL A 63 7.11 -3.37 -7.28
C VAL A 63 6.03 -2.59 -8.02
N LEU A 64 4.78 -2.61 -7.54
CA LEU A 64 3.69 -1.82 -8.12
C LEU A 64 3.96 -0.31 -8.05
N ALA A 65 4.50 0.16 -6.92
CA ALA A 65 4.88 1.54 -6.74
C ALA A 65 5.99 1.97 -7.72
N GLU A 66 7.02 1.14 -7.90
CA GLU A 66 8.10 1.40 -8.85
C GLU A 66 7.58 1.44 -10.30
N GLN A 67 6.63 0.58 -10.64
CA GLN A 67 5.96 0.60 -11.95
C GLN A 67 5.13 1.88 -12.15
N ALA A 68 4.34 2.29 -11.16
CA ALA A 68 3.57 3.53 -11.20
C ALA A 68 4.49 4.75 -11.41
N GLN A 69 5.60 4.82 -10.66
CA GLN A 69 6.60 5.88 -10.82
C GLN A 69 7.25 5.85 -12.21
N ALA A 70 7.58 4.67 -12.73
CA ALA A 70 8.13 4.54 -14.09
C ALA A 70 7.14 4.99 -15.17
N ASN A 71 5.84 4.92 -14.91
CA ASN A 71 4.78 5.42 -15.78
C ASN A 71 4.49 6.93 -15.60
N GLY A 72 5.23 7.61 -14.72
CA GLY A 72 5.05 9.04 -14.44
C GLY A 72 3.93 9.36 -13.44
N GLU A 73 3.41 8.35 -12.74
CA GLU A 73 2.42 8.56 -11.67
C GLU A 73 3.09 9.04 -10.38
N THR A 74 2.33 9.79 -9.58
CA THR A 74 2.77 10.18 -8.24
C THR A 74 2.52 9.02 -7.29
N VAL A 75 3.54 8.66 -6.50
CA VAL A 75 3.40 7.66 -5.44
C VAL A 75 3.60 8.33 -4.09
N TYR A 76 2.59 8.19 -3.23
CA TYR A 76 2.67 8.58 -1.83
C TYR A 76 2.89 7.33 -0.98
N ARG A 77 3.99 7.29 -0.23
CA ARG A 77 4.27 6.21 0.72
C ARG A 77 3.85 6.67 2.09
N VAL A 78 2.87 5.99 2.68
CA VAL A 78 2.45 6.27 4.05
C VAL A 78 3.65 5.98 4.96
N PRO A 79 4.12 6.97 5.76
CA PRO A 79 5.13 6.72 6.77
C PRO A 79 4.64 5.57 7.64
N ALA A 80 5.54 4.66 8.07
CA ALA A 80 5.14 3.56 8.95
C ALA A 80 4.25 4.14 10.05
N LEU A 81 2.97 3.74 10.03
CA LEU A 81 2.02 4.06 11.08
C LEU A 81 2.71 3.50 12.32
N HIS A 82 3.37 4.37 13.10
CA HIS A 82 3.78 3.96 14.42
C HIS A 82 2.46 3.65 15.08
N LEU A 83 2.18 2.35 15.22
CA LEU A 83 1.04 1.77 15.94
C LEU A 83 1.16 2.20 17.41
N ALA A 84 1.06 3.49 17.66
CA ALA A 84 0.86 4.06 18.97
C ALA A 84 -0.65 4.01 19.19
N ASN A 85 -1.12 2.87 19.70
CA ASN A 85 -2.34 2.77 20.49
C ASN A 85 -3.70 2.64 19.78
N PHE A 86 -3.81 1.84 18.72
CA PHE A 86 -5.12 1.29 18.36
C PHE A 86 -5.25 -0.14 18.91
N PRO A 87 -6.01 -0.36 20.00
CA PRO A 87 -6.29 -1.71 20.47
C PRO A 87 -7.17 -2.42 19.44
N ARG A 88 -6.74 -3.61 19.03
CA ARG A 88 -7.56 -4.56 18.26
C ARG A 88 -8.66 -5.17 19.13
#